data_AF-A0A7C2SWX6-F1
#
_entry.id   AF-A0A7C2SWX6-F1
#
_cell.length_a   1.000
_cell.length_b   1.000
_cell.length_c   1.000
_cell.angle_alpha   90.00
_cell.angle_beta   90.00
_cell.angle_gamma   90.00
#
_symmetry.space_group_name_H-M   'P 1'
#
loop_
_entity.id
_entity.type
_entity.pdbx_description
1 polymer ?
#
loop_
_entity_poly.entity_id
_entity_poly.type
_entity_poly.pdbx_seq_one_letter_code
_entity_poly.pdbx_strand_id
1 'polypeptide(L)'
;ASGVVEGASWGDMMGAESMGFFDLCDYLLWTPVNYAGTETWLISQKALDKLPDDVRLILLSLLEEHFWKRTNEHQHDLAHFLPVYQEKYGFEAIEISPAEYDRLQEAAIPTWEEIAKLSPECKKAVRMVIELNQSVGRLKNVKITE
;
A
#
# COMPACT_ATOMS: atom_id res chain seq x y z
N ALA A 1 1.91 25.43 8.34
CA ALA A 1 1.80 24.26 9.23
C ALA A 1 1.88 24.71 10.69
N SER A 2 1.11 24.11 11.61
CA SER A 2 1.07 24.47 13.03
C SER A 2 2.18 23.87 13.89
N GLY A 3 3.01 22.97 13.32
CA GLY A 3 4.05 22.24 14.06
C GLY A 3 3.51 21.11 14.95
N VAL A 4 2.26 20.67 14.74
CA VAL A 4 1.66 19.56 15.50
C VAL A 4 2.22 18.18 15.10
N VAL A 5 2.65 18.07 13.83
CA VAL A 5 3.33 16.89 13.29
C VAL A 5 4.49 17.34 12.40
N GLU A 6 5.54 16.54 12.36
CA GLU A 6 6.73 16.78 11.53
C GLU A 6 6.62 16.15 10.13
N GLY A 7 5.59 15.34 9.88
CA GLY A 7 5.34 14.70 8.60
C GLY A 7 4.04 13.90 8.59
N ALA A 8 3.69 13.35 7.43
CA ALA A 8 2.50 12.53 7.25
C ALA A 8 2.80 11.33 6.34
N SER A 9 2.17 10.20 6.63
CA SER A 9 2.11 9.04 5.74
C SER A 9 0.67 8.87 5.30
N TRP A 10 0.35 9.32 4.08
CA TRP A 10 -1.01 9.30 3.55
C TRP A 10 -0.99 9.10 2.03
N GLY A 11 -1.33 7.89 1.61
CA GLY A 11 -1.28 7.51 0.21
C GLY A 11 0.14 7.52 -0.35
N ASP A 12 0.22 7.73 -1.65
CA ASP A 12 1.45 7.88 -2.43
C ASP A 12 1.74 9.36 -2.71
N MET A 13 2.69 9.64 -3.62
CA MET A 13 3.01 11.00 -4.05
C MET A 13 1.81 11.76 -4.63
N MET A 14 0.94 11.08 -5.39
CA MET A 14 -0.26 11.71 -5.95
C MET A 14 -1.24 12.10 -4.83
N GLY A 15 -1.40 11.23 -3.83
CA GLY A 15 -2.15 11.54 -2.62
C GLY A 15 -1.59 12.75 -1.87
N ALA A 16 -0.26 12.81 -1.69
CA ALA A 16 0.42 13.93 -1.04
C ALA A 16 0.23 15.25 -1.80
N GLU A 17 0.27 15.24 -3.14
CA GLU A 17 -0.02 16.41 -3.97
C GLU A 17 -1.47 16.88 -3.80
N SER A 18 -2.44 15.96 -3.86
CA SER A 18 -3.85 16.30 -3.73
C SER A 18 -4.23 16.91 -2.38
N MET A 19 -3.44 16.61 -1.34
CA MET A 19 -3.59 17.15 0.01
C MET A 19 -2.79 18.44 0.24
N GLY A 20 -2.02 18.90 -0.75
CA GLY A 20 -1.18 20.10 -0.67
C GLY A 20 0.04 19.94 0.24
N PHE A 21 0.53 18.71 0.46
CA PHE A 21 1.67 18.48 1.36
C PHE A 21 2.96 19.08 0.82
N PHE A 22 3.16 19.08 -0.50
CA PHE A 22 4.38 19.64 -1.11
C PHE A 22 4.48 21.17 -1.03
N ASP A 23 3.43 21.87 -0.62
CA ASP A 23 3.50 23.29 -0.28
C ASP A 23 4.13 23.53 1.11
N LEU A 24 4.25 22.47 1.93
CA LEU A 24 4.66 22.54 3.34
C LEU A 24 5.83 21.60 3.69
N CYS A 25 6.08 20.58 2.88
CA CYS A 25 7.07 19.53 3.16
C CYS A 25 8.16 19.53 2.10
N ASP A 26 9.42 19.65 2.55
CA ASP A 26 10.60 19.68 1.67
C ASP A 26 11.06 18.29 1.21
N TYR A 27 10.53 17.23 1.82
CA TYR A 27 11.00 15.86 1.58
C TYR A 27 9.84 14.89 1.31
N LEU A 28 10.06 13.99 0.35
CA LEU A 28 9.22 12.83 0.08
C LEU A 28 10.04 11.56 0.35
N LEU A 29 9.63 10.74 1.31
CA LEU A 29 10.19 9.39 1.46
C LEU A 29 9.64 8.51 0.31
N TRP A 30 10.51 8.18 -0.65
CA TRP A 30 10.14 7.40 -1.83
C TRP A 30 10.12 5.89 -1.56
N THR A 31 10.97 5.40 -0.65
CA THR A 31 10.95 3.99 -0.27
C THR A 31 9.62 3.64 0.40
N PRO A 32 8.82 2.71 -0.16
CA PRO A 32 7.50 2.40 0.38
C PRO A 32 7.65 1.65 1.72
N VAL A 33 7.05 2.21 2.77
CA VAL A 33 6.90 1.52 4.06
C VAL A 33 5.66 0.61 4.09
N ASN A 34 4.76 0.79 3.13
CA ASN A 34 3.66 -0.11 2.79
C ASN A 34 3.62 -0.27 1.26
N TYR A 35 3.58 -1.52 0.76
CA TYR A 35 3.60 -1.82 -0.68
C TYR A 35 2.21 -1.82 -1.34
N ALA A 36 1.12 -1.84 -0.58
CA ALA A 36 -0.22 -1.84 -1.14
C ALA A 36 -1.21 -1.12 -0.21
N GLY A 37 -1.79 -0.03 -0.70
CA GLY A 37 -3.09 0.43 -0.22
C GLY A 37 -4.16 -0.41 -0.91
N THR A 38 -4.89 -1.24 -0.15
CA THR A 38 -5.90 -2.12 -0.74
C THR A 38 -7.13 -1.32 -1.15
N GLU A 39 -7.30 -1.06 -2.45
CA GLU A 39 -8.59 -0.65 -2.99
C GLU A 39 -9.51 -1.88 -3.02
N THR A 40 -10.63 -1.82 -2.29
CA THR A 40 -11.58 -2.92 -2.21
C THR A 40 -12.98 -2.44 -2.56
N TRP A 41 -13.67 -3.19 -3.42
CA TRP A 41 -15.10 -3.02 -3.60
C TRP A 41 -15.86 -3.80 -2.53
N LEU A 42 -16.63 -3.09 -1.71
CA LEU A 42 -17.55 -3.70 -0.77
C LEU A 42 -18.96 -3.70 -1.36
N ILE A 43 -19.48 -4.88 -1.68
CA ILE A 43 -20.76 -5.06 -2.36
C ILE A 43 -21.69 -5.89 -1.47
N SER A 44 -22.96 -5.50 -1.39
CA SER A 44 -23.97 -6.31 -0.70
C SER A 44 -24.16 -7.63 -1.43
N GLN A 45 -23.84 -8.75 -0.75
CA GLN A 45 -24.06 -10.08 -1.30
C GLN A 45 -25.51 -10.30 -1.74
N LYS A 46 -26.48 -9.82 -0.94
CA LYS A 46 -27.92 -9.91 -1.28
C LYS A 46 -28.28 -9.14 -2.56
N ALA A 47 -27.58 -8.06 -2.87
CA ALA A 47 -27.80 -7.32 -4.10
C ALA A 47 -27.15 -8.04 -5.28
N LEU A 48 -25.93 -8.54 -5.09
CA LEU A 48 -25.21 -9.32 -6.09
C LEU A 48 -25.97 -10.59 -6.50
N ASP A 49 -26.59 -11.28 -5.53
CA ASP A 49 -27.36 -12.51 -5.75
C ASP A 49 -28.70 -12.29 -6.47
N LYS A 50 -29.21 -11.05 -6.49
CA LYS A 50 -30.43 -10.69 -7.23
C LYS A 50 -30.19 -10.38 -8.69
N LEU A 51 -28.93 -10.19 -9.08
CA LEU A 51 -28.59 -9.94 -10.48
C LEU A 51 -28.78 -11.22 -11.30
N PRO A 52 -29.27 -11.11 -12.54
CA PRO A 52 -29.12 -12.18 -13.52
C PRO A 52 -27.67 -12.65 -13.64
N ASP A 53 -27.45 -13.94 -13.90
CA ASP A 53 -26.11 -14.54 -13.90
C ASP A 53 -25.14 -13.88 -14.87
N ASP A 54 -25.62 -13.51 -16.05
CA ASP A 54 -24.86 -12.79 -17.08
C ASP A 54 -24.45 -11.39 -16.61
N VAL A 55 -25.37 -10.65 -15.99
CA VAL A 55 -25.11 -9.32 -15.44
C VAL A 55 -24.13 -9.38 -14.27
N ARG A 56 -24.27 -10.37 -13.38
CA ARG A 56 -23.34 -10.59 -12.26
C ARG A 56 -21.93 -10.89 -12.78
N LEU A 57 -21.82 -11.74 -13.79
CA LEU A 57 -20.54 -12.06 -14.42
C LEU A 57 -19.90 -10.80 -15.02
N ILE A 58 -20.65 -10.03 -15.80
CA ILE A 58 -20.16 -8.78 -16.40
C ILE A 58 -19.65 -7.83 -15.32
N LEU A 59 -20.42 -7.63 -14.24
CA LEU A 59 -20.01 -6.74 -13.14
C LEU A 59 -18.68 -7.20 -12.53
N LEU A 60 -18.57 -8.47 -12.13
CA LEU A 60 -17.36 -8.97 -11.50
C LEU A 60 -16.13 -8.91 -12.44
N SER A 61 -16.32 -9.21 -13.72
CA SER A 61 -15.26 -9.07 -14.73
C SER A 61 -14.81 -7.61 -14.92
N LEU A 62 -15.73 -6.65 -14.90
CA LEU A 62 -15.40 -5.24 -15.02
C LEU A 62 -14.66 -4.71 -13.78
N LEU A 63 -15.00 -5.19 -12.58
CA LEU A 63 -14.27 -4.82 -11.36
C LEU A 63 -12.84 -5.35 -11.37
N GLU A 64 -12.64 -6.59 -11.82
CA GLU A 64 -11.32 -7.17 -12.02
C GLU A 64 -10.51 -6.40 -13.08
N GLU A 65 -11.11 -6.10 -14.24
CA GLU A 65 -10.46 -5.29 -15.28
C GLU A 65 -10.06 -3.91 -14.74
N HIS A 66 -10.98 -3.25 -14.03
CA HIS A 66 -10.73 -1.95 -13.44
C HIS A 66 -9.57 -2.01 -12.43
N PHE A 67 -9.49 -3.04 -11.58
CA PHE A 67 -8.39 -3.22 -10.66
C PHE A 67 -7.03 -3.19 -11.37
N TRP A 68 -6.88 -4.00 -12.42
CA TRP A 68 -5.63 -4.10 -13.16
C TRP A 68 -5.31 -2.83 -13.94
N LYS A 69 -6.33 -2.24 -14.58
CA LYS A 69 -6.18 -0.97 -15.30
C LYS A 69 -5.72 0.13 -14.36
N ARG A 70 -6.40 0.31 -13.23
CA ARG A 70 -6.06 1.36 -12.25
C ARG A 70 -4.68 1.15 -11.63
N THR A 71 -4.32 -0.10 -11.33
CA THR A 71 -2.97 -0.46 -10.83
C THR A 71 -1.89 -0.03 -11.80
N ASN A 72 -2.05 -0.33 -13.10
CA ASN A 72 -1.07 0.03 -14.13
C ASN A 72 -1.01 1.54 -14.38
N GLU A 73 -2.16 2.20 -14.44
CA GLU A 73 -2.23 3.67 -14.55
C GLU A 73 -1.51 4.34 -13.39
N HIS A 74 -1.70 3.86 -12.16
CA HIS A 74 -1.06 4.44 -10.98
C HIS A 74 0.47 4.31 -11.01
N GLN A 75 1.00 3.15 -11.41
CA GLN A 75 2.45 2.96 -11.56
C GLN A 75 3.04 3.85 -12.65
N HIS A 76 2.32 4.02 -13.77
CA HIS A 76 2.71 4.93 -14.83
C HIS A 76 2.74 6.39 -14.34
N ASP A 77 1.67 6.84 -13.68
CA ASP A 77 1.51 8.21 -13.22
C ASP A 77 2.57 8.58 -12.18
N LEU A 78 2.89 7.69 -11.25
CA LEU A 78 3.98 7.90 -10.29
C LEU A 78 5.32 8.17 -11.00
N ALA A 79 5.67 7.38 -12.02
CA ALA A 79 6.90 7.59 -12.77
C ALA A 79 6.86 8.86 -13.64
N HIS A 80 5.70 9.17 -14.23
CA HIS A 80 5.52 10.32 -15.11
C HIS A 80 5.54 11.66 -14.35
N PHE A 81 4.83 11.74 -13.23
CA PHE A 81 4.62 13.00 -12.51
C PHE A 81 5.68 13.31 -11.45
N LEU A 82 6.49 12.33 -11.01
CA LEU A 82 7.56 12.60 -10.05
C LEU A 82 8.47 13.77 -10.47
N PRO A 83 9.09 13.79 -11.67
CA PRO A 83 9.93 14.91 -12.06
C PRO A 83 9.13 16.22 -12.22
N VAL A 84 7.88 16.15 -12.66
CA VAL A 84 7.00 17.32 -12.82
C VAL A 84 6.71 17.97 -11.47
N TYR A 85 6.43 17.17 -10.44
CA TYR A 85 6.14 17.67 -9.10
C TYR A 85 7.40 18.13 -8.38
N GLN A 86 8.53 17.45 -8.59
CA GLN A 86 9.82 17.94 -8.07
C GLN A 86 10.17 19.31 -8.67
N GLU A 87 9.97 19.52 -9.98
CA GLU A 87 10.19 20.83 -10.60
C GLU A 87 9.22 21.90 -10.06
N LYS A 88 7.94 21.54 -9.90
CA LYS A 88 6.90 22.46 -9.45
C LYS A 88 7.05 22.89 -8.00
N TYR A 89 7.38 21.96 -7.11
CA TYR A 89 7.34 22.17 -5.65
C TYR A 89 8.72 22.22 -5.00
N GLY A 90 9.76 21.71 -5.65
CA GLY A 90 11.13 21.75 -5.15
C GLY A 90 11.45 20.76 -4.02
N PHE A 91 10.60 19.75 -3.78
CA PHE A 91 10.90 18.73 -2.76
C PHE A 91 12.01 17.76 -3.20
N GLU A 92 12.73 17.21 -2.22
CA GLU A 92 13.71 16.14 -2.41
C GLU A 92 13.06 14.77 -2.16
N ALA A 93 13.15 13.87 -3.13
CA ALA A 93 12.78 12.47 -2.94
C ALA A 93 13.95 11.73 -2.28
N ILE A 94 13.74 11.20 -1.09
CA ILE A 94 14.75 10.49 -0.30
C ILE A 94 14.41 9.00 -0.18
N GLU A 95 15.43 8.16 -0.02
CA GLU A 95 15.28 6.72 0.11
C GLU A 95 15.92 6.19 1.39
N ILE A 96 15.33 5.15 1.97
CA ILE A 96 15.91 4.41 3.08
C ILE A 96 16.94 3.42 2.51
N SER A 97 18.13 3.37 3.12
CA SER A 97 19.15 2.39 2.70
C SER A 97 18.65 0.95 2.88
N PRO A 98 19.10 -0.01 2.07
CA PRO A 98 18.66 -1.41 2.20
C PRO A 98 18.84 -1.99 3.61
N ALA A 99 19.93 -1.64 4.30
CA ALA A 99 20.20 -2.13 5.66
C ALA A 99 19.22 -1.56 6.70
N GLU A 100 18.84 -0.29 6.59
CA GLU A 100 17.83 0.31 7.47
C GLU A 100 16.42 -0.19 7.12
N TYR A 101 16.16 -0.49 5.85
CA TYR A 101 14.89 -1.07 5.43
C TYR A 101 14.72 -2.50 5.96
N ASP A 102 15.77 -3.33 5.90
CA ASP A 102 15.78 -4.67 6.51
C ASP A 102 15.47 -4.55 8.03
N ARG A 103 16.06 -3.58 8.74
CA ARG A 103 15.74 -3.31 10.17
C ARG A 103 14.30 -2.87 10.41
N LEU A 104 13.75 -2.03 9.53
CA LEU A 104 12.35 -1.60 9.61
C LEU A 104 11.40 -2.80 9.52
N GLN A 105 11.69 -3.74 8.61
CA GLN A 105 10.90 -4.96 8.46
C GLN A 105 11.03 -5.89 9.68
N GLU A 106 12.24 -6.05 10.21
CA GLU A 106 12.47 -6.82 11.44
C GLU A 106 11.69 -6.24 12.63
N ALA A 107 11.66 -4.92 12.76
CA ALA A 107 10.91 -4.21 13.80
C ALA A 107 9.38 -4.36 13.66
N ALA A 108 8.87 -4.68 12.46
CA ALA A 108 7.45 -4.92 12.25
C ALA A 108 6.98 -6.30 12.75
N ILE A 109 7.89 -7.28 12.85
CA ILE A 109 7.55 -8.68 13.18
C ILE A 109 6.81 -8.80 14.52
N PRO A 110 7.27 -8.20 15.64
CA PRO A 110 6.56 -8.33 16.92
C PRO A 110 5.13 -7.80 16.85
N THR A 111 4.89 -6.73 16.08
CA THR A 111 3.55 -6.19 15.87
C THR A 111 2.68 -7.21 15.13
N TRP A 112 3.21 -7.85 14.09
CA TRP A 112 2.48 -8.89 13.36
C TRP A 112 2.20 -10.13 14.22
N GLU A 113 3.11 -10.51 15.11
CA GLU A 113 2.90 -11.60 16.06
C GLU A 113 1.76 -11.30 17.04
N GLU A 114 1.66 -10.07 17.55
CA GLU A 114 0.53 -9.65 18.39
C GLU A 114 -0.80 -9.68 17.61
N ILE A 115 -0.81 -9.21 16.36
CA ILE A 115 -2.00 -9.31 15.49
C ILE A 115 -2.39 -10.77 15.27
N ALA A 116 -1.42 -11.67 15.05
CA ALA A 116 -1.68 -13.09 14.82
C ALA A 116 -2.37 -13.78 16.01
N LYS A 117 -2.18 -13.26 17.24
CA LYS A 117 -2.82 -13.80 18.47
C LYS A 117 -4.29 -13.44 18.59
N LEU A 118 -4.80 -12.48 17.81
CA LEU A 118 -6.18 -11.98 17.94
C LEU A 118 -7.23 -13.00 17.51
N SER A 119 -6.96 -13.79 16.46
CA SER A 119 -7.89 -14.81 15.94
C SER A 119 -7.19 -15.77 14.97
N PRO A 120 -7.79 -16.95 14.69
CA PRO A 120 -7.30 -17.85 13.64
C PRO A 120 -7.21 -17.18 12.26
N GLU A 121 -8.14 -16.27 11.94
CA GLU A 121 -8.17 -15.51 10.70
C GLU A 121 -7.03 -14.49 10.63
N CYS A 122 -6.75 -13.77 11.72
CA CYS A 122 -5.59 -12.87 11.82
C CYS A 122 -4.28 -13.66 11.69
N LYS A 123 -4.17 -14.82 12.36
CA LYS A 123 -3.00 -15.71 12.22
C LYS A 123 -2.78 -16.12 10.78
N LYS A 124 -3.84 -16.52 10.07
CA LYS A 124 -3.78 -16.89 8.65
C LYS A 124 -3.36 -15.70 7.78
N ALA A 125 -3.92 -14.51 8.00
CA ALA A 125 -3.60 -13.31 7.23
C ALA A 125 -2.13 -12.89 7.42
N VAL A 126 -1.64 -12.84 8.66
CA VAL A 126 -0.24 -12.54 8.96
C VAL A 126 0.69 -13.56 8.29
N ARG A 127 0.36 -14.84 8.35
CA ARG A 127 1.13 -15.89 7.68
C ARG A 127 1.24 -15.66 6.18
N MET A 128 0.12 -15.34 5.51
CA MET A 128 0.11 -15.05 4.07
C MET A 128 1.01 -13.85 3.71
N VAL A 129 1.01 -12.80 4.53
CA VAL A 129 1.88 -11.63 4.32
C VAL A 129 3.35 -12.00 4.47
N ILE A 130 3.71 -12.79 5.49
CA ILE A 130 5.09 -13.26 5.71
C ILE A 130 5.55 -14.14 4.54
N GLU A 131 4.75 -15.15 4.17
CA GLU A 131 5.05 -16.08 3.07
C GLU A 131 5.25 -15.34 1.74
N LEU A 132 4.36 -14.40 1.40
CA LEU A 132 4.48 -13.59 0.19
C LEU A 132 5.78 -12.78 0.18
N ASN A 133 6.08 -12.08 1.28
CA ASN A 133 7.29 -11.25 1.34
C ASN A 133 8.57 -12.10 1.31
N GLN A 134 8.55 -13.29 1.89
CA GLN A 134 9.66 -14.25 1.77
C GLN A 134 9.81 -14.77 0.34
N SER A 135 8.71 -15.13 -0.34
CA SER A 135 8.78 -15.68 -1.69
C SER A 135 9.34 -14.70 -2.73
N VAL A 136 9.16 -13.40 -2.50
CA VAL A 136 9.72 -12.34 -3.36
C VAL A 136 11.02 -11.75 -2.81
N GLY A 137 11.62 -12.36 -1.78
CA GLY A 137 12.92 -11.96 -1.23
C GLY A 137 12.92 -10.65 -0.44
N ARG A 138 11.75 -10.09 -0.11
CA ARG A 138 11.61 -8.87 0.68
C ARG A 138 11.81 -9.08 2.16
N LEU A 139 11.52 -10.26 2.70
CA LEU A 139 11.66 -10.56 4.13
C LEU A 139 12.59 -11.76 4.30
N LYS A 140 13.65 -11.60 5.10
CA LYS A 140 14.65 -12.64 5.35
C LYS A 140 14.50 -13.19 6.77
N ASN A 141 14.72 -14.49 6.95
CA ASN A 141 14.97 -15.12 8.26
C ASN A 141 13.85 -15.07 9.32
N VAL A 142 12.60 -14.77 8.96
CA VAL A 142 11.45 -14.85 9.90
C VAL A 142 10.93 -16.28 9.99
N LYS A 143 10.95 -16.87 11.19
CA LYS A 143 10.34 -18.17 11.42
C LYS A 143 8.87 -17.98 11.75
N ILE A 144 7.99 -18.57 10.95
CA ILE A 144 6.56 -18.63 11.25
C ILE A 144 6.40 -19.54 12.47
N THR A 145 5.91 -18.99 13.59
CA THR A 145 5.57 -19.78 14.77
C THR A 145 4.24 -20.50 14.53
N GLU A 146 4.21 -21.81 14.82
CA GLU A 146 3.04 -22.68 14.57
C GLU A 146 1.79 -22.30 15.36
#